data_AF-A0A383BCZ4-F1
#
_entry.id   AF-A0A383BCZ4-F1
#
_cell.length_a   1.000
_cell.length_b   1.000
_cell.length_c   1.000
_cell.angle_alpha   90.00
_cell.angle_beta   90.00
_cell.angle_gamma   90.00
#
_symmetry.space_group_name_H-M   'P 1'
#
loop_
_entity.id
_entity.type
_entity.pdbx_description
1 polymer ?
#
loop_
_entity_poly.entity_id
_entity_poly.type
_entity_poly.pdbx_seq_one_letter_code
_entity_poly.pdbx_strand_id
1 'polypeptide(L)'
;MNSIQSSPKRIEKVSSDNVVVGFDLLSNLTYMSVLSIGGLPRDRLLDNTGKQVLKTSIFFEYIHVLATRVGMEYSEAFRLVAERARATSVKSLLLRFAAALGSGESERDFIEQETRLEGQRY
;
A
#
# COMPACT_ATOMS: atom_id res chain seq x y z
N MET A 1 41.83 -19.22 -24.81
CA MET A 1 41.17 -19.45 -23.51
C MET A 1 40.35 -18.21 -23.21
N ASN A 2 39.04 -18.24 -23.42
CA ASN A 2 38.18 -17.06 -23.26
C ASN A 2 37.61 -17.04 -21.84
N SER A 3 38.00 -16.04 -21.06
CA SER A 3 37.49 -15.81 -19.72
C SER A 3 36.14 -15.10 -19.79
N ILE A 4 35.08 -15.78 -19.38
CA ILE A 4 33.77 -15.18 -19.16
C ILE A 4 33.87 -14.34 -17.87
N GLN A 5 34.14 -13.04 -18.00
CA GLN A 5 33.96 -12.12 -16.89
C GLN A 5 32.46 -11.87 -16.72
N SER A 6 31.84 -12.57 -15.77
CA SER A 6 30.50 -12.24 -15.30
C SER A 6 30.59 -10.91 -14.54
N SER A 7 30.19 -9.82 -15.18
CA SER A 7 29.91 -8.56 -14.49
C SER A 7 28.84 -8.84 -13.42
N PRO A 8 29.05 -8.49 -12.14
CA PRO A 8 27.99 -8.56 -11.15
C PRO A 8 26.86 -7.66 -11.65
N LYS A 9 25.69 -8.24 -11.96
CA LYS A 9 24.47 -7.45 -12.14
C LYS A 9 24.39 -6.51 -10.94
N ARG A 10 24.35 -5.21 -11.20
CA ARG A 10 24.15 -4.18 -10.17
C ARG A 10 22.91 -4.60 -9.39
N ILE A 11 23.12 -5.13 -8.19
CA ILE A 11 22.02 -5.37 -7.25
C ILE A 11 21.48 -3.98 -6.97
N GLU A 12 20.30 -3.68 -7.52
CA GLU A 12 19.62 -2.44 -7.23
C GLU A 12 19.59 -2.26 -5.72
N LYS A 13 19.99 -1.07 -5.29
CA LYS A 13 20.12 -0.68 -3.90
C LYS A 13 18.79 -1.06 -3.22
N VAL A 14 18.78 -2.16 -2.46
CA VAL A 14 17.59 -2.62 -1.71
C VAL A 14 17.37 -1.62 -0.58
N SER A 15 16.70 -0.53 -0.95
CA SER A 15 16.40 0.61 -0.09
C SER A 15 15.10 0.30 0.62
N SER A 16 15.18 -0.43 1.74
CA SER A 16 14.08 -0.75 2.68
C SER A 16 12.82 -1.43 2.13
N ASP A 17 12.64 -1.50 0.83
CA ASP A 17 11.61 -2.22 0.10
C ASP A 17 12.24 -3.48 -0.48
N ASN A 18 11.84 -4.64 0.05
CA ASN A 18 12.13 -5.91 -0.60
C ASN A 18 10.94 -6.30 -1.49
N VAL A 19 11.21 -7.18 -2.45
CA VAL A 19 10.20 -7.72 -3.38
C VAL A 19 8.96 -8.24 -2.65
N VAL A 20 9.12 -8.80 -1.45
CA VAL A 20 8.00 -9.30 -0.64
C VAL A 20 7.07 -8.17 -0.21
N VAL A 21 7.60 -7.04 0.31
CA VAL A 21 6.78 -5.89 0.71
C VAL A 21 6.02 -5.32 -0.48
N GLY A 22 6.67 -5.18 -1.64
CA GLY A 22 6.00 -4.64 -2.81
C GLY A 22 4.94 -5.61 -3.39
N PHE A 23 5.18 -6.92 -3.36
CA PHE A 23 4.18 -7.91 -3.75
C PHE A 23 3.00 -7.95 -2.77
N ASP A 24 3.26 -7.83 -1.46
CA ASP A 24 2.21 -7.73 -0.44
C ASP A 24 1.37 -6.46 -0.61
N LEU A 25 1.99 -5.32 -0.96
CA LEU A 25 1.27 -4.08 -1.29
C LEU A 25 0.38 -4.24 -2.52
N LEU A 26 0.91 -4.81 -3.61
CA LEU A 26 0.11 -5.11 -4.81
C LEU A 26 -1.05 -6.05 -4.48
N SER A 27 -0.82 -7.04 -3.63
CA SER A 27 -1.84 -7.98 -3.18
C SER A 27 -2.92 -7.29 -2.33
N ASN A 28 -2.54 -6.40 -1.41
CA ASN A 28 -3.49 -5.59 -0.65
C ASN A 28 -4.31 -4.68 -1.58
N LEU A 29 -3.67 -3.99 -2.54
CA LEU A 29 -4.35 -3.09 -3.50
C LEU A 29 -5.32 -3.87 -4.41
N THR A 30 -4.90 -5.02 -4.91
CA THR A 30 -5.75 -5.91 -5.72
C THR A 30 -6.98 -6.34 -4.91
N TYR A 31 -6.79 -6.73 -3.65
CA TYR A 31 -7.88 -7.10 -2.76
C TYR A 31 -8.83 -5.92 -2.50
N MET A 32 -8.29 -4.74 -2.18
CA MET A 32 -9.06 -3.51 -2.01
C MET A 32 -9.85 -3.14 -3.27
N SER A 33 -9.29 -3.32 -4.46
CA SER A 33 -9.94 -3.04 -5.74
C SER A 33 -11.19 -3.91 -5.91
N VAL A 34 -11.07 -5.22 -5.64
CA VAL A 34 -12.22 -6.15 -5.69
C VAL A 34 -13.31 -5.75 -4.69
N LEU A 35 -12.95 -5.40 -3.45
CA LEU A 35 -13.92 -4.96 -2.45
C LEU A 35 -14.59 -3.63 -2.82
N SER A 36 -13.82 -2.70 -3.37
CA SER A 36 -14.30 -1.38 -3.79
C SER A 36 -15.27 -1.48 -4.98
N ILE A 37 -14.99 -2.37 -5.94
CA ILE A 37 -15.94 -2.72 -7.02
C ILE A 37 -17.25 -3.28 -6.45
N GLY A 38 -17.15 -4.09 -5.39
CA GLY A 38 -18.29 -4.60 -4.63
C GLY A 38 -19.05 -3.53 -3.81
N GLY A 39 -18.60 -2.27 -3.82
CA GLY A 39 -19.24 -1.16 -3.13
C GLY A 39 -19.07 -1.19 -1.62
N LEU A 40 -18.05 -1.89 -1.09
CA LEU A 40 -17.81 -1.88 0.34
C LEU A 40 -17.40 -0.48 0.81
N PRO A 41 -17.97 0.01 1.93
CA PRO A 41 -17.57 1.29 2.49
C PRO A 41 -16.14 1.22 3.04
N ARG A 42 -15.46 2.37 3.06
CA ARG A 42 -14.06 2.54 3.44
C ARG A 42 -13.69 1.85 4.76
N ASP A 43 -14.52 2.00 5.79
CA ASP A 43 -14.28 1.40 7.10
C ASP A 43 -14.16 -0.13 7.00
N ARG A 44 -15.08 -0.75 6.25
CA ARG A 44 -15.10 -2.20 6.01
C ARG A 44 -13.99 -2.62 5.06
N LEU A 45 -13.67 -1.82 4.04
CA LEU A 45 -12.57 -2.09 3.12
C LEU A 45 -11.24 -2.17 3.88
N LEU A 46 -10.98 -1.21 4.77
CA LEU A 46 -9.76 -1.17 5.58
C LEU A 46 -9.73 -2.29 6.63
N ASP A 47 -10.86 -2.58 7.29
CA ASP A 47 -10.98 -3.70 8.23
C ASP A 47 -10.64 -5.04 7.56
N ASN A 48 -11.27 -5.32 6.40
CA ASN A 48 -11.04 -6.57 5.67
C ASN A 48 -9.61 -6.67 5.12
N THR A 49 -9.04 -5.54 4.68
CA THR A 49 -7.65 -5.52 4.18
C THR A 49 -6.64 -5.71 5.31
N GLY A 50 -6.91 -5.12 6.47
CA GLY A 50 -6.07 -5.28 7.67
C GLY A 50 -5.99 -6.71 8.18
N LYS A 51 -7.05 -7.50 7.97
CA LYS A 51 -7.15 -8.92 8.37
C LYS A 51 -6.43 -9.90 7.44
N GLN A 52 -5.89 -9.46 6.29
CA GLN A 52 -5.21 -10.36 5.36
C GLN A 52 -3.87 -10.84 5.93
N VAL A 53 -3.48 -12.08 5.61
CA VAL A 53 -2.19 -12.67 6.05
C VAL A 53 -1.03 -12.20 5.17
N LEU A 54 -0.82 -10.89 5.11
CA LEU A 54 0.26 -10.21 4.40
C LEU A 54 1.01 -9.29 5.37
N LYS A 55 2.29 -9.04 5.13
CA LYS A 55 3.11 -8.23 6.06
C LYS A 55 2.66 -6.77 6.11
N THR A 56 2.05 -6.28 5.05
CA THR A 56 1.59 -4.90 4.90
C THR A 56 0.17 -4.67 5.37
N SER A 57 -0.61 -5.74 5.64
CA SER A 57 -1.99 -5.63 6.12
C SER A 57 -2.09 -4.84 7.43
N ILE A 58 -1.12 -5.02 8.33
CA ILE A 58 -1.09 -4.35 9.64
C ILE A 58 -1.18 -2.82 9.55
N PHE A 59 -0.67 -2.21 8.47
CA PHE A 59 -0.79 -0.76 8.28
C PHE A 59 -2.25 -0.34 8.10
N PHE A 60 -3.04 -1.10 7.34
CA PHE A 60 -4.46 -0.84 7.11
C PHE A 60 -5.30 -1.13 8.35
N GLU A 61 -4.93 -2.14 9.15
CA GLU A 61 -5.54 -2.37 10.46
C GLU A 61 -5.36 -1.16 11.38
N TYR A 62 -4.14 -0.62 11.50
CA TYR A 62 -3.91 0.58 12.31
C TYR A 62 -4.72 1.78 11.83
N ILE A 63 -4.81 1.99 10.52
CA ILE A 63 -5.62 3.07 9.94
C ILE A 63 -7.10 2.87 10.28
N HIS A 64 -7.62 1.66 10.15
CA HIS A 64 -9.00 1.32 10.52
C HIS A 64 -9.27 1.62 12.00
N VAL A 65 -8.38 1.20 12.90
CA VAL A 65 -8.53 1.42 14.35
C VAL A 65 -8.46 2.90 14.70
N LEU A 66 -7.50 3.65 14.14
CA LEU A 66 -7.40 5.09 14.36
C LEU A 66 -8.67 5.81 13.91
N ALA A 67 -9.21 5.47 12.74
CA ALA A 67 -10.41 6.11 12.24
C ALA A 67 -11.66 5.74 13.04
N THR A 68 -11.88 4.44 13.29
CA THR A 68 -13.16 3.95 13.85
C THR A 68 -13.22 3.92 15.37
N ARG A 69 -12.08 3.82 16.05
CA ARG A 69 -12.01 3.73 17.52
C ARG A 69 -11.51 5.01 18.17
N VAL A 70 -10.57 5.71 17.52
CA VAL A 70 -10.05 6.99 18.02
C VAL A 70 -10.84 8.19 17.45
N GLY A 71 -11.54 8.01 16.33
CA GLY A 71 -12.30 9.08 15.67
C GLY A 71 -11.42 10.01 14.84
N MET A 72 -10.24 9.54 14.42
CA MET A 72 -9.33 10.30 13.57
C MET A 72 -9.84 10.35 12.12
N GLU A 73 -9.69 11.49 11.45
CA GLU A 73 -9.98 11.58 10.03
C GLU A 73 -9.08 10.63 9.23
N TYR A 74 -9.65 9.93 8.24
CA TYR A 74 -8.89 8.91 7.49
C TYR A 74 -7.61 9.47 6.87
N SER A 75 -7.65 10.67 6.26
CA SER A 75 -6.48 11.30 5.67
C SER A 75 -5.37 11.60 6.69
N GLU A 76 -5.73 11.86 7.95
CA GLU A 76 -4.79 12.01 9.05
C GLU A 76 -4.25 10.66 9.53
N ALA A 77 -5.11 9.65 9.68
CA ALA A 77 -4.70 8.30 10.04
C ALA A 77 -3.70 7.70 9.03
N PHE A 78 -3.96 7.86 7.73
CA PHE A 78 -3.03 7.46 6.67
C PHE A 78 -1.67 8.16 6.79
N ARG A 79 -1.64 9.49 7.01
CA ARG A 79 -0.38 10.23 7.22
C ARG A 79 0.36 9.75 8.45
N LEU A 80 -0.36 9.56 9.56
CA LEU A 80 0.21 9.16 10.84
C LEU A 80 0.88 7.78 10.78
N VAL A 81 0.26 6.82 10.07
CA VAL A 81 0.82 5.49 9.85
C VAL A 81 1.96 5.53 8.83
N ALA A 82 1.85 6.34 7.77
CA ALA A 82 2.90 6.52 6.79
C ALA A 82 4.22 7.02 7.40
N GLU A 83 4.15 7.98 8.32
CA GLU A 83 5.33 8.51 9.01
C GLU A 83 6.03 7.48 9.91
N ARG A 84 5.33 6.42 10.33
CA ARG A 84 5.90 5.30 11.08
C ARG A 84 6.41 4.16 10.20
N ALA A 85 6.05 4.14 8.91
CA ALA A 85 6.48 3.11 7.98
C ALA A 85 7.95 3.31 7.60
N ARG A 86 8.76 2.24 7.74
CA ARG A 86 10.18 2.23 7.36
C ARG A 86 10.40 1.92 5.88
N ALA A 87 9.50 1.12 5.30
CA ALA A 87 9.49 0.78 3.89
C ALA A 87 9.02 2.01 3.10
N THR A 88 9.81 2.41 2.10
CA THR A 88 9.55 3.65 1.34
C THR A 88 8.28 3.48 0.50
N SER A 89 8.11 2.32 -0.13
CA SER A 89 6.91 1.94 -0.88
C SER A 89 5.63 2.09 -0.07
N VAL A 90 5.62 1.56 1.15
CA VAL A 90 4.49 1.66 2.08
C VAL A 90 4.22 3.12 2.42
N LYS A 91 5.26 3.85 2.86
CA LYS A 91 5.12 5.27 3.20
C LYS A 91 4.54 6.06 2.03
N SER A 92 5.09 5.89 0.83
CA SER A 92 4.65 6.59 -0.37
C SER A 92 3.21 6.24 -0.74
N LEU A 93 2.80 4.97 -0.70
CA LEU A 93 1.43 4.57 -0.98
C LEU A 93 0.44 5.20 0.01
N LEU A 94 0.72 5.12 1.32
CA LEU A 94 -0.16 5.65 2.35
C LEU A 94 -0.27 7.19 2.28
N LEU A 95 0.80 7.89 1.92
CA LEU A 95 0.75 9.34 1.68
C LEU A 95 -0.10 9.69 0.45
N ARG A 96 -0.06 8.88 -0.62
CA ARG A 96 -0.93 9.07 -1.78
C ARG A 96 -2.40 8.84 -1.44
N PHE A 97 -2.72 7.82 -0.64
CA PHE A 97 -4.07 7.65 -0.08
C PHE A 97 -4.52 8.89 0.68
N ALA A 98 -3.69 9.42 1.59
CA ALA A 98 -4.03 10.62 2.35
C ALA A 98 -4.31 11.83 1.44
N ALA A 99 -3.53 11.99 0.36
CA ALA A 99 -3.72 13.06 -0.61
C ALA A 99 -5.03 12.91 -1.39
N ALA A 100 -5.33 11.71 -1.90
CA ALA A 100 -6.56 11.40 -2.63
C ALA A 100 -7.82 11.67 -1.77
N LEU A 101 -7.76 11.26 -0.49
CA LEU A 101 -8.85 11.55 0.45
C LEU A 101 -9.01 13.04 0.73
N GLY A 102 -7.90 13.79 0.83
CA GLY A 102 -7.92 15.23 1.05
C GLY A 102 -8.40 16.05 -0.15
N SER A 103 -8.21 15.54 -1.37
CA SER A 103 -8.65 16.20 -2.61
C SER A 103 -10.10 15.88 -3.01
N GLY A 104 -10.74 14.92 -2.32
CA GLY A 104 -12.08 14.46 -2.66
C GLY A 104 -12.12 13.51 -3.87
N GLU A 105 -10.98 12.91 -4.23
CA GLU A 105 -10.92 11.88 -5.26
C GLU A 105 -11.75 10.65 -4.87
N SER A 106 -12.32 9.97 -5.86
CA SER A 106 -13.00 8.68 -5.67
C SER A 106 -11.99 7.66 -5.14
N GLU A 107 -12.23 7.13 -3.94
CA GLU A 107 -11.38 6.09 -3.35
C GLU A 107 -11.26 4.86 -4.25
N ARG A 108 -12.34 4.50 -4.94
CA ARG A 108 -12.35 3.40 -5.90
C ARG A 108 -11.39 3.67 -7.05
N ASP A 109 -11.50 4.83 -7.67
CA ASP A 109 -10.71 5.18 -8.85
C ASP A 109 -9.23 5.29 -8.48
N PHE A 110 -8.94 5.86 -7.30
CA PHE A 110 -7.61 5.89 -6.73
C PHE A 110 -7.03 4.48 -6.54
N ILE A 111 -7.77 3.57 -5.89
CA ILE A 111 -7.31 2.20 -5.65
C ILE A 111 -7.06 1.47 -6.98
N GLU A 112 -7.94 1.64 -7.97
CA GLU A 112 -7.78 1.04 -9.30
C GLU A 112 -6.51 1.55 -10.00
N GLN A 113 -6.27 2.86 -9.96
CA GLN A 113 -5.08 3.46 -10.53
C GLN A 113 -3.80 2.98 -9.84
N GLU A 114 -3.76 2.97 -8.51
CA GLU A 114 -2.61 2.49 -7.73
C GLU A 114 -2.34 1.00 -7.99
N THR A 115 -3.39 0.17 -8.06
CA THR A 115 -3.27 -1.26 -8.40
C THR A 115 -2.60 -1.44 -9.75
N ARG A 116 -3.03 -0.67 -10.77
CA ARG A 116 -2.44 -0.72 -12.10
C ARG A 116 -0.98 -0.25 -12.11
N LEU A 117 -0.66 0.82 -11.38
CA LEU A 117 0.70 1.37 -11.31
C LEU A 117 1.67 0.43 -10.59
N GLU A 118 1.27 -0.15 -9.46
CA GLU A 118 2.10 -1.13 -8.75
C GLU A 118 2.20 -2.44 -9.53
N GLY A 119 1.15 -2.83 -10.26
CA GLY A 119 1.14 -4.02 -11.12
C GLY A 119 2.14 -3.94 -12.28
N GLN A 120 2.50 -2.75 -12.77
CA GLN A 120 3.51 -2.60 -13.82
C GLN A 120 4.95 -2.89 -13.35
N ARG A 121 5.16 -3.03 -12.03
CA ARG A 121 6.47 -3.30 -11.43
C ARG A 121 6.80 -4.79 -11.31
N TYR A 122 5.84 -5.67 -11.60
CA TYR A 122 5.92 -7.12 -11.46
C TYR A 122 5.41 -7.82 -12.73
#